data_AF-A0A830I0N6-F1
#
_entry.id   AF-A0A830I0N6-F1
#
_cell.length_a   1.000
_cell.length_b   1.000
_cell.length_c   1.000
_cell.angle_alpha   90.00
_cell.angle_beta   90.00
_cell.angle_gamma   90.00
#
_symmetry.space_group_name_H-M   'P 1'
#
loop_
_entity.id
_entity.type
_entity.pdbx_description
1 polymer ?
#
loop_
_entity_poly.entity_id
_entity_poly.type
_entity_poly.pdbx_seq_one_letter_code
_entity_poly.pdbx_strand_id
1 'polypeptide(L)'
;MSVAHAFYASQTRVYSSSLTYYPEEADISLPETVVAIPRVAGAGGGGSHLGGVVLVLHGCGGSALNFFHKTNTCTKCTGEPHDTQIVATMHKYNMAVVAMSSEDRTHKCWSMNRDTPRVIARLNELASKHGWSQHTKLFAHGLSSGGYFASTLPFVRQRINMHLRGLCIQVASLHADAKAWETLDRHDDIAVAFAHMPRDKRTAKHVEHDASELRRIGVPVLVVEDHPHAVSAPWLETYARLAPSLARQLFDHLTAIRAVDSDGYLAYDPRGHEPEVVPSEIEQTLDATGARTLHEALYSAYAVHAIASASTPKVLDFWMKHAVNLLENLLPSIPDSSGKGLPPPIPLQLTARCEDVDCNELAELIVACTPASQRPSMQPPDPARLAKALQHSTVICAAHARTSDIRAYLDETLKDDDEDDAHSDYATTLARWLDGTGTILGDDRDSDGDNASEWRLVGFSRAISDTSLVGIMHDTAVVPALASSSVASDVIAEVVNTLTHEYDISDIGVAVAEHHILYPSFKACLFDLDEEETFVMRFDEKN
;
A
#
# COMPACT_ATOMS: atom_id res chain seq x y z
N MET A 1 8.38 41.99 9.19
CA MET A 1 8.18 41.24 7.93
C MET A 1 9.16 40.06 7.88
N SER A 2 9.04 39.07 8.78
CA SER A 2 10.08 38.04 9.00
C SER A 2 9.52 36.67 9.42
N VAL A 3 8.34 36.28 8.93
CA VAL A 3 7.71 34.99 9.32
C VAL A 3 7.38 34.09 8.12
N ALA A 4 7.28 34.63 6.90
CA ALA A 4 6.99 33.83 5.70
C ALA A 4 8.20 33.06 5.14
N HIS A 5 9.44 33.50 5.41
CA HIS A 5 10.65 32.80 4.92
C HIS A 5 11.00 31.53 5.72
N ALA A 6 10.51 31.38 6.95
CA ALA A 6 10.89 30.26 7.81
C ALA A 6 10.10 28.98 7.53
N PHE A 7 8.92 29.06 6.92
CA PHE A 7 8.03 27.90 6.73
C PHE A 7 8.40 27.04 5.50
N TYR A 8 9.12 27.59 4.53
CA TYR A 8 9.58 26.85 3.34
C TYR A 8 11.02 26.34 3.44
N ALA A 9 11.88 27.03 4.22
CA ALA A 9 13.23 26.56 4.49
C ALA A 9 13.27 25.29 5.37
N SER A 10 12.18 25.00 6.12
CA SER A 10 12.06 23.78 6.93
C SER A 10 11.58 22.56 6.14
N GLN A 11 11.12 22.70 4.90
CA GLN A 11 10.82 21.55 4.03
C GLN A 11 12.00 21.10 3.15
N THR A 12 13.10 21.86 3.15
CA THR A 12 14.28 21.60 2.30
C THR A 12 15.56 21.29 3.08
N ARG A 13 15.51 21.26 4.42
CA ARG A 13 16.63 20.80 5.27
C ARG A 13 16.28 19.51 6.00
N VAL A 14 16.50 18.39 5.32
CA VAL A 14 17.16 17.14 5.74
C VAL A 14 16.85 16.13 4.63
N TYR A 15 17.68 16.06 3.59
CA TYR A 15 17.76 14.88 2.70
C TYR A 15 19.21 14.69 2.27
N SER A 16 20.10 14.62 3.27
CA SER A 16 21.43 14.04 3.13
C SER A 16 21.45 12.77 3.97
N SER A 17 20.70 11.76 3.53
CA SER A 17 20.93 10.37 3.91
C SER A 17 21.23 9.63 2.61
N SER A 18 22.46 9.12 2.55
CA SER A 18 23.09 8.44 1.43
C SER A 18 22.43 7.09 1.08
N LEU A 19 21.19 7.14 0.59
CA LEU A 19 20.59 6.03 -0.15
C LEU A 19 20.76 6.34 -1.64
N THR A 20 21.86 5.85 -2.20
CA THR A 20 22.07 5.91 -3.65
C THR A 20 21.34 4.73 -4.29
N TYR A 21 20.22 5.01 -4.94
CA TYR A 21 19.42 4.01 -5.64
C TYR A 21 20.00 3.77 -7.04
N TYR A 22 20.51 2.57 -7.27
CA TYR A 22 21.18 2.23 -8.52
C TYR A 22 20.33 1.25 -9.34
N PRO A 23 20.26 1.41 -10.67
CA PRO A 23 19.62 0.43 -11.53
C PRO A 23 20.33 -0.91 -11.36
N GLU A 24 19.53 -1.95 -11.16
CA GLU A 24 20.00 -3.33 -11.04
C GLU A 24 20.16 -3.97 -12.42
N GLU A 25 19.31 -3.57 -13.36
CA GLU A 25 19.36 -4.01 -14.75
C GLU A 25 18.97 -2.87 -15.71
N ALA A 26 19.67 -2.78 -16.84
CA ALA A 26 19.27 -1.96 -17.97
C ALA A 26 19.31 -2.81 -19.24
N ASP A 27 18.14 -3.09 -19.80
CA ASP A 27 17.99 -3.67 -21.14
C ASP A 27 17.73 -2.55 -22.14
N ILE A 28 18.68 -2.32 -23.04
CA ILE A 28 18.59 -1.31 -24.09
C ILE A 28 17.95 -1.84 -25.38
N SER A 29 17.48 -3.10 -25.37
CA SER A 29 16.60 -3.66 -26.40
C SER A 29 15.18 -3.11 -26.25
N LEU A 30 14.33 -3.20 -27.28
CA LEU A 30 13.01 -2.58 -27.28
C LEU A 30 11.94 -3.49 -26.63
N PRO A 31 11.16 -3.02 -25.63
CA PRO A 31 11.21 -1.68 -25.03
C PRO A 31 12.43 -1.49 -24.14
N GLU A 32 13.14 -0.37 -24.35
CA GLU A 32 14.27 -0.02 -23.50
C GLU A 32 13.75 0.09 -22.08
N THR A 33 14.29 -0.75 -21.20
CA THR A 33 13.76 -1.02 -19.87
C THR A 33 14.88 -0.87 -18.85
N VAL A 34 14.62 -0.14 -17.79
CA VAL A 34 15.52 -0.03 -16.64
C VAL A 34 14.77 -0.43 -15.39
N VAL A 35 15.37 -1.33 -14.60
CA VAL A 35 14.77 -1.88 -13.37
C VAL A 35 15.66 -1.52 -12.19
N ALA A 36 15.05 -1.03 -11.13
CA ALA A 36 15.68 -0.87 -9.83
C ALA A 36 14.84 -1.55 -8.76
N ILE A 37 15.45 -2.44 -7.99
CA ILE A 37 14.83 -3.13 -6.87
C ILE A 37 15.53 -2.63 -5.60
N PRO A 38 14.77 -2.19 -4.57
CA PRO A 38 15.37 -1.77 -3.31
C PRO A 38 16.13 -2.95 -2.69
N ARG A 39 17.39 -2.72 -2.30
CA ARG A 39 18.19 -3.69 -1.55
C ARG A 39 18.20 -3.31 -0.08
N VAL A 40 17.65 -4.15 0.77
CA VAL A 40 17.82 -3.99 2.22
C VAL A 40 19.24 -4.40 2.59
N ALA A 41 20.06 -3.44 2.98
CA ALA A 41 21.43 -3.69 3.41
C ALA A 41 21.40 -4.42 4.77
N GLY A 42 21.83 -5.69 4.80
CA GLY A 42 22.03 -6.45 6.04
C GLY A 42 21.16 -7.70 6.21
N ALA A 43 20.16 -7.93 5.36
CA ALA A 43 19.35 -9.15 5.43
C ALA A 43 20.10 -10.34 4.81
N GLY A 44 20.81 -11.09 5.65
CA GLY A 44 21.19 -12.46 5.33
C GLY A 44 19.92 -13.30 5.18
N GLY A 45 19.53 -13.59 3.94
CA GLY A 45 18.63 -14.72 3.60
C GLY A 45 17.14 -14.60 3.95
N GLY A 46 16.66 -13.55 4.62
CA GLY A 46 15.22 -13.27 4.81
C GLY A 46 14.78 -12.14 3.88
N GLY A 47 13.96 -12.44 2.87
CA GLY A 47 13.52 -11.46 1.87
C GLY A 47 12.54 -10.45 2.48
N SER A 48 12.94 -9.18 2.56
CA SER A 48 12.01 -8.07 2.85
C SER A 48 10.92 -8.03 1.79
N HIS A 49 9.64 -8.08 2.19
CA HIS A 49 8.51 -8.04 1.27
C HIS A 49 8.44 -6.68 0.54
N LEU A 50 8.43 -6.69 -0.80
CA LEU A 50 8.29 -5.48 -1.62
C LEU A 50 6.93 -4.84 -1.39
N GLY A 51 6.89 -3.51 -1.21
CA GLY A 51 5.64 -2.73 -1.14
C GLY A 51 4.84 -2.76 -2.44
N GLY A 52 5.50 -3.10 -3.55
CA GLY A 52 4.92 -3.31 -4.87
C GLY A 52 5.92 -3.09 -5.99
N VAL A 53 5.44 -3.16 -7.22
CA VAL A 53 6.16 -2.78 -8.44
C VAL A 53 5.49 -1.56 -9.03
N VAL A 54 6.27 -0.54 -9.38
CA VAL A 54 5.77 0.66 -10.07
C VAL A 54 6.34 0.72 -11.48
N LEU A 55 5.46 0.70 -12.46
CA LEU A 55 5.77 1.01 -13.84
C LEU A 55 5.80 2.54 -14.03
N VAL A 56 6.95 3.11 -14.36
CA VAL A 56 7.08 4.54 -14.67
C VAL A 56 7.16 4.76 -16.18
N LEU A 57 6.36 5.69 -16.69
CA LEU A 57 6.14 5.93 -18.13
C LEU A 57 6.40 7.40 -18.46
N HIS A 58 7.42 7.66 -19.29
CA HIS A 58 7.84 9.01 -19.65
C HIS A 58 6.80 9.78 -20.48
N GLY A 59 6.87 11.11 -20.47
CA GLY A 59 6.16 11.96 -21.43
C GLY A 59 6.82 11.98 -22.82
N CYS A 60 6.18 12.65 -23.78
CA CYS A 60 6.78 12.84 -25.11
C CYS A 60 8.18 13.47 -24.99
N GLY A 61 9.12 13.10 -25.86
CA GLY A 61 10.52 13.53 -25.78
C GLY A 61 11.40 12.75 -24.77
N GLY A 62 10.80 11.98 -23.85
CA GLY A 62 11.50 11.24 -22.79
C GLY A 62 11.95 9.81 -23.12
N SER A 63 12.50 9.12 -22.13
CA SER A 63 12.87 7.71 -22.16
C SER A 63 12.98 7.12 -20.75
N ALA A 64 13.02 5.78 -20.65
CA ALA A 64 13.31 5.07 -19.42
C ALA A 64 14.62 5.53 -18.75
N LEU A 65 15.60 5.95 -19.57
CA LEU A 65 16.92 6.41 -19.12
C LEU A 65 16.88 7.74 -18.35
N ASN A 66 15.77 8.49 -18.38
CA ASN A 66 15.64 9.74 -17.63
C ASN A 66 15.47 9.49 -16.13
N PHE A 67 14.80 8.39 -15.76
CA PHE A 67 14.45 8.04 -14.38
C PHE A 67 15.62 7.60 -13.50
N PHE A 68 16.78 7.29 -14.08
CA PHE A 68 17.91 6.73 -13.35
C PHE A 68 19.19 7.49 -13.64
N HIS A 69 20.06 7.60 -12.63
CA HIS A 69 21.39 8.18 -12.81
C HIS A 69 22.31 7.23 -13.57
N LYS A 70 23.32 7.81 -14.23
CA LYS A 70 24.37 7.04 -14.89
C LYS A 70 25.13 6.19 -13.87
N THR A 71 25.25 4.90 -14.17
CA THR A 71 26.06 3.95 -13.38
C THR A 71 26.85 3.04 -14.30
N ASN A 72 27.65 2.14 -13.70
CA ASN A 72 28.29 1.06 -14.46
C ASN A 72 27.25 0.10 -15.07
N THR A 73 26.11 -0.09 -14.42
CA THR A 73 25.00 -0.93 -14.91
C THR A 73 24.19 -0.23 -15.99
N CYS A 74 24.00 1.09 -15.90
CA CYS A 74 23.31 1.88 -16.90
C CYS A 74 24.17 3.06 -17.36
N THR A 75 25.04 2.81 -18.33
CA THR A 75 25.98 3.83 -18.84
C THR A 75 25.30 4.90 -19.71
N LYS A 76 24.09 4.62 -20.20
CA LYS A 76 23.27 5.54 -21.01
C LYS A 76 22.23 6.30 -20.19
N CYS A 77 22.05 5.96 -18.92
CA CYS A 77 21.16 6.66 -18.02
C CYS A 77 21.58 8.13 -17.88
N THR A 78 20.59 9.03 -17.88
CA THR A 78 20.80 10.50 -17.90
C THR A 78 20.51 11.13 -16.54
N GLY A 79 19.53 10.61 -15.81
CA GLY A 79 19.23 11.02 -14.44
C GLY A 79 18.64 12.42 -14.34
N GLU A 80 17.55 12.66 -15.07
CA GLU A 80 16.85 13.94 -15.04
C GLU A 80 16.30 14.21 -13.63
N PRO A 81 16.38 15.45 -13.13
CA PRO A 81 16.16 15.70 -11.70
C PRO A 81 14.78 15.31 -11.21
N HIS A 82 13.75 15.62 -11.99
CA HIS A 82 12.37 15.35 -11.62
C HIS A 82 12.03 13.86 -11.72
N ASP A 83 12.45 13.20 -12.80
CA ASP A 83 12.25 11.77 -13.01
C ASP A 83 12.96 10.95 -11.92
N THR A 84 14.20 11.29 -11.60
CA THR A 84 14.96 10.62 -10.52
C THR A 84 14.38 10.86 -9.13
N GLN A 85 13.76 12.03 -8.89
CA GLN A 85 13.05 12.31 -7.64
C GLN A 85 11.82 11.40 -7.46
N ILE A 86 11.09 11.11 -8.55
CA ILE A 86 9.95 10.17 -8.53
C ILE A 86 10.44 8.79 -8.10
N VAL A 87 11.49 8.26 -8.74
CA VAL A 87 12.08 6.95 -8.40
C VAL A 87 12.59 6.90 -6.97
N ALA A 88 13.33 7.94 -6.54
CA ALA A 88 13.84 8.03 -5.18
C ALA A 88 12.71 8.03 -4.14
N THR A 89 11.57 8.67 -4.46
CA THR A 89 10.40 8.66 -3.60
C THR A 89 9.76 7.28 -3.54
N MET A 90 9.58 6.60 -4.68
CA MET A 90 9.01 5.24 -4.73
C MET A 90 9.84 4.23 -3.93
N HIS A 91 11.16 4.33 -3.98
CA HIS A 91 12.02 3.44 -3.19
C HIS A 91 11.90 3.64 -1.68
N LYS A 92 11.51 4.82 -1.20
CA LYS A 92 11.21 5.03 0.23
C LYS A 92 10.00 4.22 0.70
N TYR A 93 9.12 3.80 -0.23
CA TYR A 93 7.98 2.92 0.03
C TYR A 93 8.32 1.44 -0.23
N ASN A 94 9.60 1.08 -0.26
CA ASN A 94 10.09 -0.26 -0.56
C ASN A 94 9.54 -0.86 -1.87
N MET A 95 9.33 -0.01 -2.88
CA MET A 95 8.82 -0.44 -4.19
C MET A 95 9.95 -0.69 -5.18
N ALA A 96 9.79 -1.74 -5.99
CA ALA A 96 10.58 -1.92 -7.20
C ALA A 96 10.08 -0.95 -8.29
N VAL A 97 10.99 -0.37 -9.06
CA VAL A 97 10.65 0.59 -10.12
C VAL A 97 11.10 0.02 -11.47
N VAL A 98 10.16 -0.03 -12.41
CA VAL A 98 10.38 -0.46 -13.80
C VAL A 98 10.09 0.73 -14.70
N ALA A 99 11.11 1.30 -15.34
CA ALA A 99 10.93 2.31 -16.37
C ALA A 99 10.98 1.67 -17.75
N MET A 100 10.07 2.05 -18.64
CA MET A 100 10.05 1.59 -20.02
C MET A 100 9.99 2.76 -21.01
N SER A 101 10.58 2.57 -22.17
CA SER A 101 10.56 3.53 -23.28
C SER A 101 9.50 3.17 -24.32
N SER A 102 8.77 4.17 -24.80
CA SER A 102 7.85 4.05 -25.95
C SER A 102 8.57 3.54 -27.20
N GLU A 103 7.84 2.84 -28.07
CA GLU A 103 8.36 2.34 -29.36
C GLU A 103 8.77 3.47 -30.29
N ASP A 104 7.94 4.51 -30.41
CA ASP A 104 8.29 5.69 -31.20
C ASP A 104 9.54 6.32 -30.60
N ARG A 105 10.67 6.26 -31.30
CA ARG A 105 11.91 6.93 -30.85
C ARG A 105 12.15 8.27 -31.54
N THR A 106 11.26 8.67 -32.45
CA THR A 106 11.28 9.97 -33.13
C THR A 106 10.60 11.01 -32.26
N HIS A 107 9.32 10.83 -31.96
CA HIS A 107 8.56 11.73 -31.09
C HIS A 107 8.62 11.31 -29.62
N LYS A 108 8.97 10.04 -29.36
CA LYS A 108 9.04 9.48 -28.01
C LYS A 108 7.73 9.59 -27.26
N CYS A 109 6.62 9.47 -27.98
CA CYS A 109 5.28 9.42 -27.44
C CYS A 109 4.76 7.99 -27.44
N TRP A 110 3.93 7.67 -26.45
CA TRP A 110 3.29 6.36 -26.33
C TRP A 110 2.17 6.17 -27.35
N SER A 111 2.04 4.94 -27.85
CA SER A 111 1.00 4.49 -28.76
C SER A 111 0.36 3.23 -28.20
N MET A 112 -0.94 3.27 -27.93
CA MET A 112 -1.65 2.15 -27.32
C MET A 112 -1.53 0.86 -28.14
N ASN A 113 -1.73 0.95 -29.46
CA ASN A 113 -1.69 -0.24 -30.32
C ASN A 113 -0.29 -0.88 -30.38
N ARG A 114 0.76 -0.06 -30.33
CA ARG A 114 2.14 -0.54 -30.53
C ARG A 114 2.82 -0.89 -29.20
N ASP A 115 2.58 -0.09 -28.17
CA ASP A 115 3.26 -0.22 -26.88
C ASP A 115 2.57 -1.20 -25.93
N THR A 116 1.24 -1.33 -25.95
CA THR A 116 0.51 -2.24 -25.05
C THR A 116 1.03 -3.69 -25.09
N PRO A 117 1.14 -4.36 -26.26
CA PRO A 117 1.67 -5.73 -26.28
C PRO A 117 3.12 -5.82 -25.81
N ARG A 118 3.94 -4.81 -26.07
CA ARG A 118 5.36 -4.75 -25.69
C ARG A 118 5.53 -4.59 -24.18
N VAL A 119 4.76 -3.69 -23.57
CA VAL A 119 4.77 -3.45 -22.12
C VAL A 119 4.28 -4.69 -21.38
N ILE A 120 3.17 -5.30 -21.82
CA ILE A 120 2.66 -6.54 -21.19
C ILE A 120 3.69 -7.67 -21.27
N ALA A 121 4.27 -7.90 -22.45
CA ALA A 121 5.27 -8.95 -22.63
C ALA A 121 6.46 -8.74 -21.69
N ARG A 122 6.97 -7.51 -21.61
CA ARG A 122 8.13 -7.19 -20.77
C ARG A 122 7.80 -7.26 -19.28
N LEU A 123 6.63 -6.79 -18.84
CA LEU A 123 6.20 -6.92 -17.44
C LEU A 123 6.07 -8.39 -17.03
N ASN A 124 5.53 -9.26 -17.89
CA ASN A 124 5.38 -10.67 -17.59
C ASN A 124 6.72 -11.42 -17.56
N GLU A 125 7.66 -11.04 -18.43
CA GLU A 125 9.03 -11.54 -18.40
C GLU A 125 9.72 -11.16 -17.09
N LEU A 126 9.64 -9.88 -16.69
CA LEU A 126 10.19 -9.40 -15.43
C LEU A 126 9.52 -10.07 -14.22
N ALA A 127 8.21 -10.23 -14.26
CA ALA A 127 7.48 -10.93 -13.19
C ALA A 127 7.98 -12.38 -13.05
N SER A 128 8.13 -13.09 -14.16
CA SER A 128 8.68 -14.46 -14.16
C SER A 128 10.12 -14.51 -13.64
N LYS A 129 10.94 -13.53 -14.02
CA LYS A 129 12.35 -13.43 -13.63
C LYS A 129 12.54 -13.12 -12.13
N HIS A 130 11.69 -12.26 -11.58
CA HIS A 130 11.81 -11.78 -10.20
C HIS A 130 10.82 -12.47 -9.23
N GLY A 131 10.06 -13.46 -9.70
CA GLY A 131 9.08 -14.18 -8.88
C GLY A 131 7.85 -13.35 -8.50
N TRP A 132 7.55 -12.27 -9.23
CA TRP A 132 6.32 -11.50 -9.03
C TRP A 132 5.13 -12.27 -9.61
N SER A 133 3.99 -12.19 -8.92
CA SER A 133 2.78 -12.96 -9.25
C SER A 133 1.53 -12.11 -9.11
N GLN A 134 0.34 -12.72 -9.24
CA GLN A 134 -0.95 -12.04 -9.01
C GLN A 134 -1.11 -11.50 -7.59
N HIS A 135 -0.25 -11.91 -6.64
CA HIS A 135 -0.21 -11.32 -5.29
C HIS A 135 0.67 -10.05 -5.23
N THR A 136 1.50 -9.81 -6.24
CA THR A 136 2.34 -8.62 -6.32
C THR A 136 1.51 -7.44 -6.82
N LYS A 137 1.48 -6.37 -6.00
CA LYS A 137 0.82 -5.10 -6.34
C LYS A 137 1.61 -4.40 -7.46
N LEU A 138 0.93 -4.10 -8.56
CA LEU A 138 1.44 -3.28 -9.65
C LEU A 138 0.77 -1.90 -9.60
N PHE A 139 1.57 -0.86 -9.71
CA PHE A 139 1.12 0.51 -9.91
C PHE A 139 1.70 1.06 -11.21
N ALA A 140 1.03 2.04 -11.82
CA ALA A 140 1.57 2.74 -12.98
C ALA A 140 1.57 4.26 -12.77
N HIS A 141 2.71 4.89 -13.01
CA HIS A 141 2.89 6.33 -12.91
C HIS A 141 3.34 6.88 -14.26
N GLY A 142 2.44 7.56 -14.98
CA GLY A 142 2.71 8.06 -16.30
C GLY A 142 2.61 9.58 -16.43
N LEU A 143 3.51 10.16 -17.22
CA LEU A 143 3.54 11.58 -17.55
C LEU A 143 3.00 11.84 -18.97
N SER A 144 2.09 12.80 -19.13
CA SER A 144 1.55 13.25 -20.42
C SER A 144 1.12 12.07 -21.30
N SER A 145 1.73 11.82 -22.47
CA SER A 145 1.42 10.63 -23.29
C SER A 145 1.60 9.29 -22.55
N GLY A 146 2.53 9.20 -21.60
CA GLY A 146 2.71 8.06 -20.71
C GLY A 146 1.60 7.95 -19.67
N GLY A 147 1.04 9.07 -19.20
CA GLY A 147 -0.12 9.08 -18.31
C GLY A 147 -1.39 8.64 -19.02
N TYR A 148 -1.59 9.15 -20.24
CA TYR A 148 -2.64 8.70 -21.14
C TYR A 148 -2.51 7.19 -21.42
N PHE A 149 -1.29 6.70 -21.72
CA PHE A 149 -1.03 5.28 -21.91
C PHE A 149 -1.27 4.45 -20.64
N ALA A 150 -0.85 4.93 -19.46
CA ALA A 150 -1.07 4.23 -18.19
C ALA A 150 -2.56 3.96 -17.96
N SER A 151 -3.44 4.88 -18.36
CA SER A 151 -4.89 4.72 -18.27
C SER A 151 -5.47 3.61 -19.17
N THR A 152 -4.66 3.01 -20.06
CA THR A 152 -5.08 1.83 -20.84
C THR A 152 -4.87 0.51 -20.12
N LEU A 153 -3.99 0.47 -19.12
CA LEU A 153 -3.60 -0.75 -18.40
C LEU A 153 -4.78 -1.46 -17.72
N PRO A 154 -5.79 -0.77 -17.14
CA PRO A 154 -6.97 -1.43 -16.59
C PRO A 154 -7.67 -2.36 -17.59
N PHE A 155 -7.78 -1.94 -18.86
CA PHE A 155 -8.48 -2.69 -19.91
C PHE A 155 -7.70 -3.92 -20.40
N VAL A 156 -6.45 -4.05 -20.01
CA VAL A 156 -5.59 -5.19 -20.37
C VAL A 156 -5.01 -5.89 -19.15
N ARG A 157 -5.49 -5.56 -17.94
CA ARG A 157 -4.91 -6.01 -16.67
C ARG A 157 -4.89 -7.53 -16.51
N GLN A 158 -5.88 -8.24 -17.05
CA GLN A 158 -5.92 -9.71 -17.01
C GLN A 158 -4.79 -10.40 -17.80
N ARG A 159 -4.08 -9.66 -18.65
CA ARG A 159 -2.92 -10.17 -19.40
C ARG A 159 -1.59 -9.93 -18.66
N ILE A 160 -1.62 -9.26 -17.52
CA ILE A 160 -0.43 -8.93 -16.73
C ILE A 160 -0.36 -9.90 -15.54
N ASN A 161 0.82 -10.47 -15.30
CA ASN A 161 1.05 -11.46 -14.25
C ASN A 161 1.13 -10.87 -12.82
N MET A 162 0.68 -9.62 -12.65
CA MET A 162 0.67 -8.87 -11.40
C MET A 162 -0.65 -8.12 -11.28
N HIS A 163 -1.07 -7.82 -10.06
CA HIS A 163 -2.36 -7.19 -9.80
C HIS A 163 -2.25 -5.67 -9.85
N LEU A 164 -2.86 -5.04 -10.87
CA LEU A 164 -2.88 -3.58 -11.01
C LEU A 164 -3.77 -2.95 -9.92
N ARG A 165 -3.18 -2.13 -9.04
CA ARG A 165 -3.85 -1.52 -7.88
C ARG A 165 -3.99 -0.01 -7.93
N GLY A 166 -3.22 0.65 -8.79
CA GLY A 166 -3.33 2.09 -8.90
C GLY A 166 -2.64 2.69 -10.10
N LEU A 167 -3.14 3.86 -10.48
CA LEU A 167 -2.67 4.65 -11.61
C LEU A 167 -2.41 6.08 -11.17
N CYS A 168 -1.41 6.70 -11.76
CA CYS A 168 -1.16 8.12 -11.64
C CYS A 168 -1.03 8.68 -13.05
N ILE A 169 -2.02 9.49 -13.42
CA ILE A 169 -2.15 10.11 -14.73
C ILE A 169 -1.71 11.55 -14.54
N GLN A 170 -0.44 11.81 -14.83
CA GLN A 170 0.17 13.11 -14.62
C GLN A 170 0.11 13.94 -15.91
N VAL A 171 -0.40 15.17 -15.82
CA VAL A 171 -0.57 16.11 -16.94
C VAL A 171 -1.23 15.47 -18.18
N ALA A 172 -2.25 14.66 -17.94
CA ALA A 172 -3.00 13.98 -18.97
C ALA A 172 -4.44 13.75 -18.53
N SER A 173 -5.27 13.28 -19.45
CA SER A 173 -6.62 12.82 -19.23
C SER A 173 -6.68 11.29 -19.40
N LEU A 174 -7.84 10.70 -19.08
CA LEU A 174 -8.12 9.30 -19.34
C LEU A 174 -8.13 9.00 -20.84
N HIS A 175 -7.79 7.75 -21.17
CA HIS A 175 -7.93 7.21 -22.51
C HIS A 175 -9.40 6.92 -22.87
N ALA A 176 -10.13 6.32 -21.93
CA ALA A 176 -11.49 5.86 -22.13
C ALA A 176 -12.44 6.53 -21.13
N ASP A 177 -13.70 6.68 -21.54
CA ASP A 177 -14.74 7.33 -20.75
C ASP A 177 -15.24 6.45 -19.58
N ALA A 178 -16.06 7.05 -18.70
CA ALA A 178 -16.65 6.36 -17.55
C ALA A 178 -17.36 5.05 -17.92
N LYS A 179 -18.04 5.03 -19.08
CA LYS A 179 -18.81 3.88 -19.54
C LYS A 179 -17.90 2.70 -19.86
N ALA A 180 -16.73 2.95 -20.46
CA ALA A 180 -15.73 1.91 -20.63
C ALA A 180 -15.24 1.39 -19.28
N TRP A 181 -14.99 2.28 -18.31
CA TRP A 181 -14.56 1.90 -16.96
C TRP A 181 -15.61 1.06 -16.19
N GLU A 182 -16.90 1.35 -16.34
CA GLU A 182 -17.99 0.53 -15.77
C GLU A 182 -17.98 -0.92 -16.28
N THR A 183 -17.36 -1.20 -17.45
CA THR A 183 -17.20 -2.56 -17.97
C THR A 183 -16.05 -3.33 -17.33
N LEU A 184 -15.17 -2.66 -16.58
CA LEU A 184 -14.11 -3.32 -15.85
C LEU A 184 -14.71 -3.99 -14.62
N ASP A 185 -14.53 -5.30 -14.56
CA ASP A 185 -14.74 -6.05 -13.32
C ASP A 185 -13.91 -5.42 -12.20
N ARG A 186 -14.50 -5.24 -11.02
CA ARG A 186 -13.87 -4.64 -9.83
C ARG A 186 -13.11 -3.33 -10.08
N HIS A 187 -13.66 -2.39 -10.85
CA HIS A 187 -13.01 -1.09 -11.10
C HIS A 187 -12.72 -0.28 -9.83
N ASP A 188 -13.45 -0.53 -8.75
CA ASP A 188 -13.27 0.03 -7.42
C ASP A 188 -11.97 -0.43 -6.72
N ASP A 189 -11.34 -1.50 -7.20
CA ASP A 189 -10.05 -1.99 -6.69
C ASP A 189 -8.82 -1.18 -7.18
N ILE A 190 -9.03 -0.29 -8.17
CA ILE A 190 -7.98 0.55 -8.78
C ILE A 190 -8.08 1.98 -8.24
N ALA A 191 -7.08 2.40 -7.49
CA ALA A 191 -6.97 3.78 -7.04
C ALA A 191 -6.37 4.68 -8.13
N VAL A 192 -7.13 5.66 -8.62
CA VAL A 192 -6.69 6.57 -9.69
C VAL A 192 -6.31 7.93 -9.13
N ALA A 193 -5.06 8.34 -9.33
CA ALA A 193 -4.60 9.68 -9.02
C ALA A 193 -4.44 10.49 -10.32
N PHE A 194 -4.91 11.73 -10.31
CA PHE A 194 -4.54 12.73 -11.30
C PHE A 194 -3.60 13.73 -10.63
N ALA A 195 -2.49 14.03 -11.30
CA ALA A 195 -1.59 15.10 -10.90
C ALA A 195 -1.47 16.09 -12.06
N HIS A 196 -1.91 17.33 -11.88
CA HIS A 196 -1.86 18.30 -12.97
C HIS A 196 -1.51 19.69 -12.46
N MET A 197 -1.22 20.54 -13.43
CA MET A 197 -0.94 21.94 -13.18
C MET A 197 -2.20 22.78 -13.40
N PRO A 198 -2.58 23.70 -12.49
CA PRO A 198 -3.81 24.47 -12.61
C PRO A 198 -3.76 25.55 -13.71
N ARG A 199 -2.57 26.04 -14.14
CA ARG A 199 -2.50 26.98 -15.28
C ARG A 199 -2.58 26.29 -16.64
N ASP A 200 -2.48 24.96 -16.70
CA ASP A 200 -2.84 24.18 -17.89
C ASP A 200 -4.36 23.97 -17.94
N LYS A 201 -5.08 25.02 -18.34
CA LYS A 201 -6.56 25.07 -18.32
C LYS A 201 -7.22 23.93 -19.11
N ARG A 202 -6.59 23.50 -20.20
CA ARG A 202 -7.14 22.44 -21.05
C ARG A 202 -7.08 21.10 -20.30
N THR A 203 -5.90 20.75 -19.78
CA THR A 203 -5.71 19.50 -19.04
C THR A 203 -6.51 19.52 -17.73
N ALA A 204 -6.49 20.63 -16.99
CA ALA A 204 -7.25 20.77 -15.75
C ALA A 204 -8.76 20.52 -15.96
N LYS A 205 -9.34 21.06 -17.04
CA LYS A 205 -10.75 20.81 -17.37
C LYS A 205 -11.05 19.35 -17.68
N HIS A 206 -10.15 18.65 -18.40
CA HIS A 206 -10.33 17.23 -18.66
C HIS A 206 -10.18 16.40 -17.38
N VAL A 207 -9.18 16.71 -16.54
CA VAL A 207 -8.98 16.04 -15.26
C VAL A 207 -10.19 16.22 -14.34
N GLU A 208 -10.75 17.42 -14.26
CA GLU A 208 -11.96 17.68 -13.47
C GLU A 208 -13.14 16.82 -13.95
N HIS A 209 -13.35 16.76 -15.26
CA HIS A 209 -14.38 15.93 -15.87
C HIS A 209 -14.16 14.43 -15.60
N ASP A 210 -12.97 13.93 -15.90
CA ASP A 210 -12.59 12.53 -15.74
C ASP A 210 -12.67 12.08 -14.27
N ALA A 211 -12.17 12.89 -13.34
CA ALA A 211 -12.23 12.61 -11.92
C ALA A 211 -13.68 12.60 -11.40
N SER A 212 -14.54 13.49 -11.89
CA SER A 212 -15.96 13.50 -11.55
C SER A 212 -16.65 12.22 -12.04
N GLU A 213 -16.39 11.82 -13.28
CA GLU A 213 -16.99 10.62 -13.86
C GLU A 213 -16.52 9.33 -13.17
N LEU A 214 -15.22 9.20 -12.87
CA LEU A 214 -14.69 8.06 -12.12
C LEU A 214 -15.26 7.96 -10.70
N ARG A 215 -15.38 9.08 -9.99
CA ARG A 215 -16.03 9.10 -8.66
C ARG A 215 -17.49 8.72 -8.73
N ARG A 216 -18.21 9.14 -9.78
CA ARG A 216 -19.63 8.81 -9.99
C ARG A 216 -19.84 7.30 -10.06
N ILE A 217 -18.87 6.56 -10.60
CA ILE A 217 -18.93 5.10 -10.76
C ILE A 217 -18.21 4.35 -9.63
N GLY A 218 -17.82 5.02 -8.54
CA GLY A 218 -17.24 4.37 -7.36
C GLY A 218 -15.74 4.12 -7.41
N VAL A 219 -15.02 4.58 -8.45
CA VAL A 219 -13.55 4.47 -8.49
C VAL A 219 -12.94 5.44 -7.48
N PRO A 220 -12.01 5.00 -6.61
CA PRO A 220 -11.29 5.90 -5.71
C PRO A 220 -10.42 6.88 -6.49
N VAL A 221 -10.69 8.19 -6.34
CA VAL A 221 -9.96 9.23 -7.08
C VAL A 221 -9.33 10.30 -6.21
N LEU A 222 -8.01 10.46 -6.35
CA LEU A 222 -7.24 11.61 -5.86
C LEU A 222 -6.97 12.60 -7.00
N VAL A 223 -7.14 13.90 -6.75
CA VAL A 223 -6.66 14.96 -7.64
C VAL A 223 -5.65 15.80 -6.87
N VAL A 224 -4.45 15.96 -7.43
CA VAL A 224 -3.37 16.78 -6.88
C VAL A 224 -3.06 17.91 -7.86
N GLU A 225 -3.21 19.14 -7.40
CA GLU A 225 -2.77 20.32 -8.13
C GLU A 225 -1.36 20.70 -7.70
N ASP A 226 -0.45 20.84 -8.68
CA ASP A 226 0.86 21.41 -8.46
C ASP A 226 0.83 22.88 -8.87
N HIS A 227 0.73 23.75 -7.86
CA HIS A 227 0.51 25.18 -8.04
C HIS A 227 1.79 25.91 -8.46
N PRO A 228 1.70 27.14 -9.00
CA PRO A 228 2.87 27.94 -9.31
C PRO A 228 3.78 28.11 -8.08
N HIS A 229 5.09 28.16 -8.32
CA HIS A 229 6.11 28.36 -7.28
C HIS A 229 6.92 29.63 -7.57
N ALA A 230 7.37 30.30 -6.51
CA ALA A 230 8.22 31.47 -6.64
C ALA A 230 9.61 31.07 -7.15
N VAL A 231 10.05 31.70 -8.24
CA VAL A 231 11.39 31.55 -8.80
C VAL A 231 12.35 32.42 -8.00
N SER A 232 13.48 31.84 -7.62
CA SER A 232 14.60 32.54 -6.97
C SER A 232 15.90 31.88 -7.37
N ALA A 233 17.04 32.56 -7.17
CA ALA A 233 18.35 31.95 -7.42
C ALA A 233 18.55 30.63 -6.63
N PRO A 234 18.28 30.55 -5.31
CA PRO A 234 18.38 29.27 -4.57
C PRO A 234 17.46 28.18 -5.09
N TRP A 235 16.28 28.55 -5.58
CA TRP A 235 15.34 27.61 -6.19
C TRP A 235 15.88 27.08 -7.53
N LEU A 236 16.46 27.93 -8.37
CA LEU A 236 17.11 27.53 -9.62
C LEU A 236 18.33 26.63 -9.39
N GLU A 237 19.11 26.89 -8.34
CA GLU A 237 20.22 26.01 -7.94
C GLU A 237 19.73 24.60 -7.60
N THR A 238 18.64 24.51 -6.84
CA THR A 238 18.14 23.23 -6.33
C THR A 238 17.34 22.47 -7.38
N TYR A 239 16.40 23.16 -8.04
CA TYR A 239 15.37 22.56 -8.86
C TYR A 239 15.83 22.42 -10.32
N ALA A 240 16.48 23.44 -10.87
CA ALA A 240 17.06 23.41 -12.22
C ALA A 240 18.54 22.94 -12.23
N ARG A 241 19.12 22.61 -11.07
CA ARG A 241 20.53 22.19 -10.90
C ARG A 241 21.55 23.16 -11.50
N LEU A 242 21.24 24.45 -11.52
CA LEU A 242 22.17 25.45 -12.03
C LEU A 242 23.32 25.70 -11.04
N ALA A 243 24.51 25.98 -11.55
CA ALA A 243 25.60 26.47 -10.73
C ALA A 243 25.19 27.80 -10.05
N PRO A 244 25.60 28.09 -8.80
CA PRO A 244 25.13 29.26 -8.05
C PRO A 244 25.29 30.61 -8.77
N SER A 245 26.39 30.78 -9.52
CA SER A 245 26.62 31.98 -10.32
C SER A 245 25.63 32.11 -11.48
N LEU A 246 25.34 31.00 -12.16
CA LEU A 246 24.42 30.96 -13.30
C LEU A 246 22.96 31.12 -12.86
N ALA A 247 22.60 30.51 -11.73
CA ALA A 247 21.29 30.67 -11.12
C ALA A 247 21.00 32.13 -10.75
N ARG A 248 21.98 32.83 -10.16
CA ARG A 248 21.87 34.25 -9.85
C ARG A 248 21.77 35.10 -11.12
N GLN A 249 22.62 34.83 -12.10
CA GLN A 249 22.59 35.54 -13.39
C GLN A 249 21.23 35.39 -14.08
N LEU A 250 20.67 34.18 -14.11
CA LEU A 250 19.35 33.95 -14.69
C LEU A 250 18.25 34.66 -13.89
N PHE A 251 18.27 34.59 -12.57
CA PHE A 251 17.27 35.26 -11.74
C PHE A 251 17.30 36.79 -11.90
N ASP A 252 18.49 37.39 -11.94
CA ASP A 252 18.67 38.82 -12.18
C ASP A 252 18.14 39.21 -13.57
N HIS A 253 18.40 38.38 -14.59
CA HIS A 253 17.87 38.56 -15.94
C HIS A 253 16.33 38.51 -15.97
N LEU A 254 15.73 37.46 -15.40
CA LEU A 254 14.27 37.29 -15.31
C LEU A 254 13.60 38.48 -14.62
N THR A 255 14.24 39.01 -13.57
CA THR A 255 13.78 40.21 -12.86
C THR A 255 13.87 41.45 -13.74
N ALA A 256 15.00 41.64 -14.45
CA ALA A 256 15.23 42.79 -15.32
C ALA A 256 14.21 42.89 -16.46
N ILE A 257 13.82 41.74 -17.05
CA ILE A 257 12.82 41.68 -18.12
C ILE A 257 11.37 41.61 -17.60
N ARG A 258 11.17 41.62 -16.27
CA ARG A 258 9.86 41.45 -15.62
C ARG A 258 9.14 40.14 -15.98
N ALA A 259 9.91 39.08 -16.22
CA ALA A 259 9.39 37.73 -16.34
C ALA A 259 8.95 37.18 -14.97
N VAL A 260 9.50 37.73 -13.89
CA VAL A 260 9.12 37.46 -12.50
C VAL A 260 8.41 38.68 -11.91
N ASP A 261 7.28 38.47 -11.24
CA ASP A 261 6.48 39.51 -10.58
C ASP A 261 7.05 39.91 -9.19
N SER A 262 6.35 40.84 -8.51
CA SER A 262 6.79 41.33 -7.19
C SER A 262 6.77 40.27 -6.09
N ASP A 263 6.01 39.19 -6.28
CA ASP A 263 5.89 38.09 -5.32
C ASP A 263 6.81 36.92 -5.68
N GLY A 264 7.61 37.05 -6.76
CA GLY A 264 8.57 36.06 -7.19
C GLY A 264 8.03 35.02 -8.16
N TYR A 265 6.79 35.15 -8.65
CA TYR A 265 6.19 34.18 -9.58
C TYR A 265 6.43 34.56 -11.04
N LEU A 266 6.48 33.56 -11.92
CA LEU A 266 6.50 33.80 -13.36
C LEU A 266 5.20 34.49 -13.80
N ALA A 267 5.34 35.66 -14.43
CA ALA A 267 4.26 36.55 -14.83
C ALA A 267 3.51 36.06 -16.08
N TYR A 268 4.15 35.24 -16.92
CA TYR A 268 3.59 34.68 -18.15
C TYR A 268 4.20 33.31 -18.45
N ASP A 269 3.54 32.55 -19.35
CA ASP A 269 3.96 31.20 -19.76
C ASP A 269 5.30 31.28 -20.50
N PRO A 270 6.37 30.69 -19.96
CA PRO A 270 7.71 30.78 -20.55
C PRO A 270 7.83 30.08 -21.91
N ARG A 271 6.95 29.13 -22.26
CA ARG A 271 7.02 28.41 -23.56
C ARG A 271 6.77 29.30 -24.77
N GLY A 272 6.02 30.40 -24.58
CA GLY A 272 5.80 31.40 -25.61
C GLY A 272 6.97 32.38 -25.77
N HIS A 273 7.93 32.33 -24.86
CA HIS A 273 8.94 33.35 -24.62
C HIS A 273 10.32 32.75 -24.32
N GLU A 274 10.59 31.50 -24.72
CA GLU A 274 11.78 30.75 -24.31
C GLU A 274 13.09 31.52 -24.54
N PRO A 275 13.35 32.14 -25.72
CA PRO A 275 14.61 32.86 -25.94
C PRO A 275 14.77 34.12 -25.08
N GLU A 276 13.65 34.68 -24.61
CA GLU A 276 13.64 35.85 -23.73
C GLU A 276 13.87 35.43 -22.28
N VAL A 277 13.24 34.35 -21.83
CA VAL A 277 13.29 33.84 -20.46
C VAL A 277 14.60 33.12 -20.18
N VAL A 278 15.14 32.38 -21.16
CA VAL A 278 16.44 31.71 -21.10
C VAL A 278 17.32 32.26 -22.23
N PRO A 279 18.17 33.27 -21.95
CA PRO A 279 19.08 33.84 -22.93
C PRO A 279 20.04 32.80 -23.49
N SER A 280 20.39 32.93 -24.77
CA SER A 280 21.32 32.03 -25.46
C SER A 280 22.69 31.95 -24.78
N GLU A 281 23.14 33.03 -24.14
CA GLU A 281 24.39 33.07 -23.38
C GLU A 281 24.36 32.15 -22.16
N ILE A 282 23.20 31.96 -21.53
CA ILE A 282 22.99 31.05 -20.41
C ILE A 282 22.82 29.63 -20.96
N GLU A 283 21.96 29.47 -21.96
CA GLU A 283 21.64 28.15 -22.53
C GLU A 283 22.88 27.46 -23.11
N GLN A 284 23.76 28.19 -23.79
CA GLN A 284 25.00 27.65 -24.36
C GLN A 284 26.02 27.18 -23.32
N THR A 285 25.88 27.59 -22.05
CA THR A 285 26.73 27.06 -20.95
C THR A 285 26.25 25.71 -20.44
N LEU A 286 25.03 25.32 -20.79
CA LEU A 286 24.42 24.07 -20.38
C LEU A 286 24.62 23.02 -21.48
N ASP A 287 24.76 21.77 -21.06
CA ASP A 287 24.57 20.65 -22.00
C ASP A 287 23.07 20.48 -22.30
N ALA A 288 22.75 19.59 -23.25
CA ALA A 288 21.37 19.37 -23.66
C ALA A 288 20.45 18.90 -22.51
N THR A 289 20.98 18.18 -21.51
CA THR A 289 20.22 17.76 -20.32
C THR A 289 19.97 18.95 -19.40
N GLY A 290 20.99 19.78 -19.15
CA GLY A 290 20.89 20.97 -18.32
C GLY A 290 19.91 21.99 -18.91
N ALA A 291 19.95 22.23 -20.22
CA ALA A 291 19.01 23.12 -20.90
C ALA A 291 17.56 22.62 -20.75
N ARG A 292 17.32 21.33 -21.02
CA ARG A 292 15.99 20.71 -20.83
C ARG A 292 15.52 20.82 -19.37
N THR A 293 16.37 20.47 -18.42
CA THR A 293 16.08 20.55 -16.99
C THR A 293 15.67 21.97 -16.58
N LEU A 294 16.36 22.99 -17.11
CA LEU A 294 16.02 24.38 -16.84
C LEU A 294 14.64 24.76 -17.38
N HIS A 295 14.34 24.40 -18.64
CA HIS A 295 13.02 24.67 -19.23
C HIS A 295 11.90 23.97 -18.46
N GLU A 296 12.04 22.68 -18.13
CA GLU A 296 11.06 21.94 -17.32
C GLU A 296 10.86 22.56 -15.93
N ALA A 297 11.95 23.00 -15.28
CA ALA A 297 11.86 23.70 -14.01
C ALA A 297 10.99 24.96 -14.14
N LEU A 298 11.24 25.81 -15.15
CA LEU A 298 10.45 27.02 -15.39
C LEU A 298 8.99 26.71 -15.72
N TYR A 299 8.71 25.62 -16.43
CA TYR A 299 7.34 25.18 -16.74
C TYR A 299 6.61 24.74 -15.48
N SER A 300 7.31 24.01 -14.60
CA SER A 300 6.82 23.62 -13.28
C SER A 300 6.61 24.84 -12.37
N ALA A 301 7.51 25.83 -12.36
CA ALA A 301 7.33 27.06 -11.58
C ALA A 301 6.13 27.90 -12.04
N TYR A 302 5.90 27.98 -13.36
CA TYR A 302 4.69 28.62 -13.89
C TYR A 302 3.44 27.75 -13.69
N ALA A 303 3.62 26.47 -13.36
CA ALA A 303 2.58 25.45 -13.30
C ALA A 303 1.80 25.31 -14.61
N VAL A 304 2.51 24.96 -15.68
CA VAL A 304 1.90 24.59 -16.95
C VAL A 304 2.57 23.37 -17.59
N HIS A 305 1.77 22.36 -17.88
CA HIS A 305 2.15 21.17 -18.64
C HIS A 305 3.55 20.58 -18.34
N ALA A 306 3.96 20.52 -17.07
CA ALA A 306 5.28 20.03 -16.67
C ALA A 306 5.17 18.86 -15.68
N ILE A 307 6.25 18.11 -15.54
CA ILE A 307 6.35 17.03 -14.56
C ILE A 307 6.06 17.55 -13.13
N ALA A 308 5.22 16.82 -12.39
CA ALA A 308 4.77 17.21 -11.04
C ALA A 308 5.37 16.26 -9.97
N SER A 309 6.70 16.18 -9.89
CA SER A 309 7.39 15.25 -8.97
C SER A 309 7.05 15.48 -7.49
N ALA A 310 6.68 16.72 -7.12
CA ALA A 310 6.23 17.05 -5.77
C ALA A 310 4.91 16.37 -5.36
N SER A 311 4.11 15.90 -6.34
CA SER A 311 2.85 15.19 -6.08
C SER A 311 3.05 13.72 -5.68
N THR A 312 4.21 13.12 -6.01
CA THR A 312 4.45 11.67 -5.88
C THR A 312 4.21 11.13 -4.46
N PRO A 313 4.66 11.77 -3.36
CA PRO A 313 4.37 11.25 -2.01
C PRO A 313 2.88 11.09 -1.73
N LYS A 314 2.06 12.11 -2.06
CA LYS A 314 0.59 12.07 -1.86
C LYS A 314 -0.06 10.96 -2.68
N VAL A 315 0.44 10.72 -3.89
CA VAL A 315 -0.03 9.64 -4.77
C VAL A 315 0.30 8.28 -4.15
N LEU A 316 1.51 8.09 -3.64
CA LEU A 316 1.92 6.85 -3.00
C LEU A 316 1.13 6.58 -1.71
N ASP A 317 0.95 7.58 -0.85
CA ASP A 317 0.12 7.44 0.36
C ASP A 317 -1.32 7.04 0.01
N PHE A 318 -1.88 7.67 -1.03
CA PHE A 318 -3.22 7.36 -1.52
C PHE A 318 -3.31 5.93 -2.06
N TRP A 319 -2.35 5.51 -2.87
CA TRP A 319 -2.27 4.13 -3.33
C TRP A 319 -2.13 3.15 -2.18
N MET A 320 -1.23 3.38 -1.23
CA MET A 320 -1.03 2.46 -0.11
C MET A 320 -2.30 2.33 0.73
N LYS A 321 -2.99 3.43 1.01
CA LYS A 321 -4.28 3.41 1.70
C LYS A 321 -5.32 2.53 1.02
N HIS A 322 -5.43 2.57 -0.31
CA HIS A 322 -6.42 1.79 -1.06
C HIS A 322 -5.91 0.42 -1.48
N ALA A 323 -4.59 0.22 -1.51
CA ALA A 323 -3.95 -1.04 -1.81
C ALA A 323 -4.11 -2.06 -0.66
N VAL A 324 -4.28 -1.57 0.57
CA VAL A 324 -4.50 -2.38 1.79
C VAL A 324 -5.92 -2.95 1.88
N ASN A 325 -6.91 -2.38 1.17
CA ASN A 325 -8.33 -2.80 1.19
C ASN A 325 -8.63 -4.14 0.46
N LEU A 326 -7.69 -5.08 0.38
CA LEU A 326 -7.89 -6.34 -0.35
C LEU A 326 -7.53 -7.61 0.42
N LEU A 327 -7.13 -7.50 1.70
CA LEU A 327 -7.27 -8.63 2.63
C LEU A 327 -8.76 -8.99 2.86
N GLU A 328 -9.68 -8.06 2.63
CA GLU A 328 -11.14 -8.32 2.62
C GLU A 328 -11.60 -9.26 1.50
N ASN A 329 -10.80 -9.47 0.44
CA ASN A 329 -11.17 -10.32 -0.69
C ASN A 329 -10.30 -11.60 -0.81
N LEU A 330 -9.43 -11.85 0.16
CA LEU A 330 -8.70 -13.14 0.31
C LEU A 330 -9.25 -13.98 1.48
N LEU A 331 -10.19 -13.43 2.24
CA LEU A 331 -11.09 -14.21 3.07
C LEU A 331 -12.23 -14.72 2.19
N PRO A 332 -12.77 -15.94 2.41
CA PRO A 332 -14.03 -16.33 1.76
C PRO A 332 -15.03 -15.21 2.00
N SER A 333 -15.65 -14.77 0.91
CA SER A 333 -16.64 -13.69 0.85
C SER A 333 -17.46 -13.64 2.13
N ILE A 334 -17.26 -12.58 2.92
CA ILE A 334 -18.33 -12.09 3.79
C ILE A 334 -19.38 -11.58 2.80
N PRO A 335 -20.58 -12.18 2.69
CA PRO A 335 -21.58 -11.67 1.78
C PRO A 335 -21.85 -10.21 2.14
N ASP A 336 -21.66 -9.33 1.14
CA ASP A 336 -22.00 -7.92 1.23
C ASP A 336 -23.50 -7.84 1.54
N SER A 337 -23.81 -7.61 2.81
CA SER A 337 -25.16 -7.46 3.31
C SER A 337 -25.72 -6.16 2.77
N SER A 338 -26.24 -6.23 1.55
CA SER A 338 -27.20 -5.27 1.02
C SER A 338 -28.41 -5.18 1.97
N GLY A 339 -28.30 -4.30 2.97
CA GLY A 339 -29.41 -3.81 3.77
C GLY A 339 -30.00 -4.74 4.86
N LYS A 340 -29.36 -5.86 5.23
CA LYS A 340 -29.77 -6.67 6.40
C LYS A 340 -28.75 -6.46 7.54
N GLY A 341 -29.23 -6.10 8.73
CA GLY A 341 -28.36 -5.87 9.90
C GLY A 341 -27.53 -7.11 10.24
N LEU A 342 -26.31 -6.91 10.76
CA LEU A 342 -25.47 -8.00 11.27
C LEU A 342 -26.27 -8.88 12.25
N PRO A 343 -26.05 -10.20 12.26
CA PRO A 343 -26.61 -11.06 13.29
C PRO A 343 -26.22 -10.54 14.69
N PRO A 344 -27.10 -10.67 15.69
CA PRO A 344 -26.84 -10.18 17.03
C PRO A 344 -25.56 -10.82 17.60
N PRO A 345 -24.78 -10.08 18.41
CA PRO A 345 -23.55 -10.61 19.00
C PRO A 345 -23.85 -11.83 19.88
N ILE A 346 -22.97 -12.83 19.80
CA ILE A 346 -23.06 -14.03 20.64
C ILE A 346 -22.81 -13.63 22.10
N PRO A 347 -23.68 -13.99 23.06
CA PRO A 347 -23.41 -13.78 24.47
C PRO A 347 -22.16 -14.55 24.92
N LEU A 348 -21.18 -13.84 25.48
CA LEU A 348 -19.93 -14.42 25.97
C LEU A 348 -19.80 -14.34 27.49
N GLN A 349 -19.23 -15.39 28.06
CA GLN A 349 -18.68 -15.38 29.41
C GLN A 349 -17.15 -15.32 29.31
N LEU A 350 -16.59 -14.15 29.62
CA LEU A 350 -15.16 -13.94 29.70
C LEU A 350 -14.64 -14.34 31.09
N THR A 351 -13.47 -14.98 31.14
CA THR A 351 -12.74 -15.23 32.38
C THR A 351 -11.25 -14.94 32.20
N ALA A 352 -10.66 -14.34 33.23
CA ALA A 352 -9.22 -14.09 33.32
C ALA A 352 -8.51 -15.07 34.27
N ARG A 353 -9.20 -16.10 34.79
CA ARG A 353 -8.65 -17.06 35.74
C ARG A 353 -8.15 -18.32 35.03
N CYS A 354 -6.88 -18.65 35.20
CA CYS A 354 -6.28 -19.84 34.57
C CYS A 354 -6.96 -21.15 34.98
N GLU A 355 -7.56 -21.19 36.17
CA GLU A 355 -8.29 -22.35 36.71
C GLU A 355 -9.57 -22.66 35.93
N ASP A 356 -10.14 -21.67 35.23
CA ASP A 356 -11.36 -21.80 34.45
C ASP A 356 -11.10 -22.26 33.00
N VAL A 357 -9.83 -22.47 32.61
CA VAL A 357 -9.45 -22.87 31.25
C VAL A 357 -9.10 -24.35 31.21
N ASP A 358 -9.96 -25.17 30.58
CA ASP A 358 -9.62 -26.57 30.31
C ASP A 358 -8.53 -26.65 29.23
N CYS A 359 -7.36 -27.17 29.60
CA CYS A 359 -6.22 -27.27 28.69
C CYS A 359 -6.44 -28.24 27.53
N ASN A 360 -7.37 -29.20 27.65
CA ASN A 360 -7.75 -30.05 26.52
C ASN A 360 -8.61 -29.27 25.53
N GLU A 361 -9.56 -28.49 26.02
CA GLU A 361 -10.41 -27.65 25.18
C GLU A 361 -9.61 -26.55 24.49
N LEU A 362 -8.62 -25.97 25.19
CA LEU A 362 -7.68 -25.02 24.60
C LEU A 362 -6.80 -25.67 23.52
N ALA A 363 -6.32 -26.90 23.74
CA ALA A 363 -5.56 -27.62 22.72
C ALA A 363 -6.41 -27.88 21.47
N GLU A 364 -7.68 -28.26 21.65
CA GLU A 364 -8.63 -28.44 20.55
C GLU A 364 -8.90 -27.12 19.80
N LEU A 365 -9.09 -26.02 20.53
CA LEU A 365 -9.27 -24.69 19.93
C LEU A 365 -8.06 -24.29 19.07
N ILE A 366 -6.83 -24.47 19.58
CA ILE A 366 -5.61 -24.16 18.84
C ILE A 366 -5.51 -24.99 17.55
N VAL A 367 -5.83 -26.29 17.61
CA VAL A 367 -5.85 -27.14 16.41
C VAL A 367 -6.94 -26.69 15.44
N ALA A 368 -8.14 -26.34 15.92
CA ALA A 368 -9.23 -25.85 15.07
C ALA A 368 -8.85 -24.56 14.32
N CYS A 369 -8.04 -23.70 14.94
CA CYS A 369 -7.52 -22.48 14.33
C CYS A 369 -6.40 -22.71 13.31
N THR A 370 -5.85 -23.92 13.22
CA THR A 370 -4.76 -24.24 12.29
C THR A 370 -5.30 -24.41 10.87
N PRO A 371 -4.65 -23.83 9.83
CA PRO A 371 -5.07 -24.00 8.44
C PRO A 371 -5.20 -25.47 8.04
N ALA A 372 -6.24 -25.81 7.28
CA ALA A 372 -6.55 -27.19 6.89
C ALA A 372 -5.37 -27.90 6.17
N SER A 373 -4.55 -27.16 5.43
CA SER A 373 -3.33 -27.66 4.77
C SER A 373 -2.21 -28.08 5.72
N GLN A 374 -2.23 -27.59 6.97
CA GLN A 374 -1.24 -27.86 8.00
C GLN A 374 -1.75 -28.79 9.12
N ARG A 375 -3.09 -28.98 9.24
CA ARG A 375 -3.69 -29.90 10.23
C ARG A 375 -3.15 -31.34 10.17
N PRO A 376 -2.92 -31.97 8.99
CA PRO A 376 -2.48 -33.37 8.94
C PRO A 376 -1.09 -33.63 9.53
N SER A 377 -0.26 -32.59 9.64
CA SER A 377 1.11 -32.68 10.16
C SER A 377 1.30 -32.07 11.55
N MET A 378 0.28 -31.37 12.08
CA MET A 378 0.37 -30.73 13.38
C MET A 378 -0.04 -31.69 14.50
N GLN A 379 0.88 -31.92 15.43
CA GLN A 379 0.52 -32.55 16.70
C GLN A 379 -0.17 -31.51 17.59
N PRO A 380 -1.33 -31.81 18.20
CA PRO A 380 -1.95 -30.92 19.16
C PRO A 380 -0.99 -30.57 20.29
N PRO A 381 -1.11 -29.34 20.84
CA PRO A 381 -0.32 -28.96 22.00
C PRO A 381 -0.56 -29.91 23.16
N ASP A 382 0.51 -30.29 23.85
CA ASP A 382 0.44 -31.08 25.09
C ASP A 382 -0.30 -30.27 26.18
N PRO A 383 -1.45 -30.75 26.70
CA PRO A 383 -2.22 -30.06 27.72
C PRO A 383 -1.40 -29.73 28.98
N ALA A 384 -0.41 -30.56 29.34
CA ALA A 384 0.45 -30.28 30.48
C ALA A 384 1.38 -29.08 30.24
N ARG A 385 1.80 -28.86 28.98
CA ARG A 385 2.57 -27.67 28.59
C ARG A 385 1.70 -26.43 28.54
N LEU A 386 0.46 -26.55 28.05
CA LEU A 386 -0.51 -25.46 28.08
C LEU A 386 -0.80 -25.03 29.52
N ALA A 387 -1.07 -25.97 30.43
CA ALA A 387 -1.28 -25.67 31.84
C ALA A 387 -0.09 -24.89 32.45
N LYS A 388 1.14 -25.30 32.12
CA LYS A 388 2.34 -24.59 32.54
C LYS A 388 2.44 -23.19 31.91
N ALA A 389 2.10 -23.04 30.63
CA ALA A 389 2.10 -21.74 29.95
C ALA A 389 1.07 -20.77 30.57
N LEU A 390 -0.12 -21.25 30.91
CA LEU A 390 -1.15 -20.48 31.60
C LEU A 390 -0.67 -19.99 32.97
N GLN A 391 0.02 -20.85 33.74
CA GLN A 391 0.59 -20.47 35.05
C GLN A 391 1.70 -19.41 34.95
N HIS A 392 2.36 -19.30 33.79
CA HIS A 392 3.41 -18.31 33.53
C HIS A 392 2.91 -17.07 32.78
N SER A 393 1.62 -16.98 32.48
CA SER A 393 1.05 -15.83 31.80
C SER A 393 0.70 -14.74 32.81
N THR A 394 1.01 -13.49 32.47
CA THR A 394 0.69 -12.31 33.29
C THR A 394 -0.81 -12.00 33.20
N VAL A 395 -1.37 -12.13 32.00
CA VAL A 395 -2.79 -11.95 31.72
C VAL A 395 -3.26 -13.09 30.84
N ILE A 396 -4.47 -13.57 31.07
CA ILE A 396 -5.18 -14.43 30.14
C ILE A 396 -6.60 -13.90 29.95
N CYS A 397 -7.22 -14.22 28.82
CA CYS A 397 -8.66 -14.07 28.62
C CYS A 397 -9.17 -15.30 27.86
N ALA A 398 -10.17 -15.96 28.43
CA ALA A 398 -10.89 -17.07 27.81
C ALA A 398 -12.36 -16.70 27.64
N ALA A 399 -12.86 -16.76 26.42
CA ALA A 399 -14.26 -16.51 26.07
C ALA A 399 -15.00 -17.83 25.90
N HIS A 400 -16.05 -18.00 26.69
CA HIS A 400 -16.97 -19.12 26.57
C HIS A 400 -18.31 -18.66 26.01
N ALA A 401 -18.89 -19.45 25.12
CA ALA A 401 -20.24 -19.22 24.61
C ALA A 401 -21.09 -20.47 24.80
N ARG A 402 -22.40 -20.29 24.92
CA ARG A 402 -23.31 -21.43 24.99
C ARG A 402 -23.41 -22.11 23.65
N THR A 403 -23.40 -23.44 23.63
CA THR A 403 -23.57 -24.23 22.40
C THR A 403 -24.87 -23.85 21.66
N SER A 404 -25.94 -23.51 22.40
CA SER A 404 -27.20 -23.02 21.83
C SER A 404 -27.05 -21.70 21.06
N ASP A 405 -26.26 -20.78 21.59
CA ASP A 405 -26.12 -19.42 21.06
C ASP A 405 -25.20 -19.43 19.84
N ILE A 406 -24.16 -20.28 19.85
CA ILE A 406 -23.32 -20.53 18.68
C ILE A 406 -24.15 -21.13 17.55
N ARG A 407 -24.98 -22.15 17.85
CA ARG A 407 -25.87 -22.76 16.83
C ARG A 407 -26.86 -21.75 16.26
N ALA A 408 -27.49 -20.92 17.10
CA ALA A 408 -28.41 -19.88 16.65
C ALA A 408 -27.73 -18.85 15.73
N TYR A 409 -26.52 -18.41 16.08
CA TYR A 409 -25.73 -17.49 15.27
C TYR A 409 -25.39 -18.08 13.89
N LEU A 410 -24.99 -19.35 13.85
CA LEU A 410 -24.67 -20.05 12.61
C LEU A 410 -25.91 -20.27 11.74
N ASP A 411 -27.03 -20.68 12.34
CA ASP A 411 -28.29 -20.87 11.63
C ASP A 411 -28.79 -19.56 11.00
N GLU A 412 -28.46 -18.40 11.57
CA GLU A 412 -28.75 -17.09 10.96
C GLU A 412 -27.73 -16.72 9.87
N THR A 413 -26.46 -17.06 10.06
CA THR A 413 -25.37 -16.72 9.14
C THR A 413 -25.36 -17.61 7.89
N LEU A 414 -25.79 -18.87 7.99
CA LEU A 414 -25.74 -19.88 6.92
C LEU A 414 -27.04 -20.02 6.10
N LYS A 415 -28.06 -19.20 6.36
CA LYS A 415 -29.40 -19.33 5.72
C LYS A 415 -29.49 -18.82 4.29
N ASP A 416 -28.54 -18.02 3.82
CA ASP A 416 -28.64 -17.27 2.56
C ASP A 416 -27.57 -17.63 1.50
N ASP A 417 -26.70 -18.64 1.74
CA ASP A 417 -25.65 -19.03 0.78
C ASP A 417 -26.03 -20.28 -0.04
N ASP A 418 -26.33 -20.08 -1.32
CA ASP A 418 -26.51 -21.15 -2.32
C ASP A 418 -25.19 -21.96 -2.47
N GLU A 419 -25.26 -23.25 -2.14
CA GLU A 419 -24.34 -24.38 -2.48
C GLU A 419 -22.93 -24.06 -3.07
N ASP A 420 -22.09 -23.28 -2.39
CA ASP A 420 -20.65 -23.20 -2.68
C ASP A 420 -19.83 -24.13 -1.75
N ASP A 421 -19.08 -25.05 -2.36
CA ASP A 421 -18.36 -26.17 -1.73
C ASP A 421 -17.35 -25.78 -0.62
N ALA A 422 -16.92 -24.51 -0.53
CA ALA A 422 -15.93 -24.05 0.45
C ALA A 422 -16.51 -23.77 1.86
N HIS A 423 -17.77 -23.37 1.96
CA HIS A 423 -18.43 -23.12 3.26
C HIS A 423 -18.86 -24.43 3.96
N SER A 424 -19.05 -25.50 3.17
CA SER A 424 -19.34 -26.85 3.64
C SER A 424 -18.28 -27.40 4.60
N ASP A 425 -16.99 -27.13 4.38
CA ASP A 425 -15.91 -27.67 5.21
C ASP A 425 -15.81 -26.99 6.59
N TYR A 426 -16.06 -25.69 6.67
CA TYR A 426 -16.09 -24.95 7.95
C TYR A 426 -17.31 -25.29 8.79
N ALA A 427 -18.50 -25.33 8.18
CA ALA A 427 -19.73 -25.73 8.85
C ALA A 427 -19.66 -27.18 9.35
N THR A 428 -19.07 -28.09 8.55
CA THR A 428 -18.86 -29.50 8.94
C THR A 428 -17.81 -29.64 10.05
N THR A 429 -16.70 -28.90 9.98
CA THR A 429 -15.66 -28.88 11.04
C THR A 429 -16.22 -28.34 12.35
N LEU A 430 -17.06 -27.32 12.28
CA LEU A 430 -17.68 -26.69 13.44
C LEU A 430 -18.81 -27.51 14.04
N ALA A 431 -19.64 -28.16 13.23
CA ALA A 431 -20.64 -29.11 13.72
C ALA A 431 -19.97 -30.26 14.49
N ARG A 432 -18.85 -30.80 13.96
CA ARG A 432 -18.03 -31.80 14.65
C ARG A 432 -17.43 -31.28 15.97
N TRP A 433 -16.99 -30.03 16.01
CA TRP A 433 -16.47 -29.37 17.22
C TRP A 433 -17.57 -29.14 18.27
N LEU A 434 -18.76 -28.70 17.86
CA LEU A 434 -19.92 -28.48 18.74
C LEU A 434 -20.50 -29.78 19.29
N ASP A 435 -20.56 -30.83 18.47
CA ASP A 435 -21.13 -32.12 18.86
C ASP A 435 -20.18 -32.96 19.72
N GLY A 436 -18.94 -32.49 19.96
CA GLY A 436 -17.95 -33.19 20.77
C GLY A 436 -17.48 -34.52 20.16
N THR A 437 -17.90 -34.82 18.93
CA THR A 437 -17.54 -36.03 18.18
C THR A 437 -16.29 -35.82 17.31
N GLY A 438 -15.85 -34.55 17.18
CA GLY A 438 -14.69 -34.14 16.42
C GLY A 438 -13.43 -33.99 17.26
N THR A 439 -13.03 -35.00 18.03
CA THR A 439 -11.64 -35.03 18.46
C THR A 439 -10.77 -35.27 17.22
N ILE A 440 -10.05 -34.24 16.76
CA ILE A 440 -8.95 -34.40 15.78
C ILE A 440 -7.85 -35.32 16.35
N LEU A 441 -7.87 -35.52 17.67
CA LEU A 441 -7.17 -36.57 18.40
C LEU A 441 -8.05 -37.80 18.55
N GLY A 442 -7.91 -38.80 17.67
CA GLY A 442 -8.73 -40.01 17.72
C GLY A 442 -8.72 -40.72 19.07
N ASP A 443 -9.73 -40.46 19.89
CA ASP A 443 -10.08 -41.27 21.04
C ASP A 443 -11.61 -41.41 21.08
N ASP A 444 -12.07 -42.65 21.03
CA ASP A 444 -13.48 -43.04 21.08
C ASP A 444 -14.05 -42.66 22.46
N ARG A 445 -14.45 -41.40 22.63
CA ARG A 445 -15.37 -41.05 23.72
C ARG A 445 -16.75 -41.50 23.30
N ASP A 446 -17.15 -42.63 23.87
CA ASP A 446 -18.49 -43.18 23.80
C ASP A 446 -19.54 -42.07 23.87
N SER A 447 -20.33 -42.01 22.81
CA SER A 447 -21.47 -41.14 22.64
C SER A 447 -22.61 -41.57 23.56
N ASP A 448 -22.44 -41.39 24.87
CA ASP A 448 -23.56 -41.24 25.79
C ASP A 448 -23.93 -39.75 25.79
N GLY A 449 -24.83 -39.42 24.85
CA GLY A 449 -25.36 -38.08 24.66
C GLY A 449 -26.18 -37.63 25.86
N ASP A 450 -25.55 -36.89 26.77
CA ASP A 450 -26.25 -35.88 27.60
C ASP A 450 -25.31 -34.93 28.40
N ASN A 451 -23.99 -34.97 28.18
CA ASN A 451 -23.02 -34.25 29.01
C ASN A 451 -22.03 -33.37 28.23
N ALA A 452 -22.39 -32.92 27.03
CA ALA A 452 -21.66 -31.83 26.40
C ALA A 452 -21.86 -30.57 27.26
N SER A 453 -20.77 -29.99 27.78
CA SER A 453 -20.81 -28.76 28.55
C SER A 453 -21.68 -27.71 27.82
N GLU A 454 -22.63 -27.11 28.53
CA GLU A 454 -23.51 -26.07 27.96
C GLU A 454 -22.68 -24.92 27.38
N TRP A 455 -21.50 -24.68 27.95
CA TRP A 455 -20.53 -23.67 27.56
C TRP A 455 -19.30 -24.28 26.92
N ARG A 456 -18.80 -23.62 25.87
CA ARG A 456 -17.61 -24.01 25.11
C ARG A 456 -16.65 -22.84 24.95
N LEU A 457 -15.35 -23.10 25.04
CA LEU A 457 -14.28 -22.15 24.82
C LEU A 457 -14.20 -21.79 23.33
N VAL A 458 -14.63 -20.58 22.99
CA VAL A 458 -14.70 -20.10 21.59
C VAL A 458 -13.59 -19.12 21.22
N GLY A 459 -12.93 -18.54 22.22
CA GLY A 459 -11.83 -17.60 22.04
C GLY A 459 -10.88 -17.62 23.22
N PHE A 460 -9.60 -17.42 22.95
CA PHE A 460 -8.55 -17.43 23.96
C PHE A 460 -7.43 -16.48 23.54
N SER A 461 -6.86 -15.77 24.50
CA SER A 461 -5.62 -15.03 24.34
C SER A 461 -4.87 -14.97 25.68
N ARG A 462 -3.55 -14.86 25.62
CA ARG A 462 -2.72 -14.66 26.81
C ARG A 462 -1.63 -13.65 26.52
N ALA A 463 -1.08 -13.05 27.57
CA ALA A 463 0.08 -12.19 27.47
C ALA A 463 1.08 -12.48 28.57
N ILE A 464 2.36 -12.30 28.24
CA ILE A 464 3.46 -12.32 29.19
C ILE A 464 4.05 -10.91 29.23
N SER A 465 4.26 -10.43 30.45
CA SER A 465 5.05 -9.25 30.72
C SER A 465 5.97 -9.55 31.91
N ASP A 466 7.15 -8.97 31.89
CA ASP A 466 8.05 -8.93 33.04
C ASP A 466 7.66 -7.82 34.04
N THR A 467 6.46 -7.23 33.91
CA THR A 467 5.95 -6.06 34.65
C THR A 467 6.77 -4.78 34.44
N SER A 468 7.58 -4.74 33.37
CA SER A 468 8.12 -3.50 32.81
C SER A 468 7.08 -2.82 31.90
N LEU A 469 7.48 -1.74 31.22
CA LEU A 469 6.61 -1.00 30.29
C LEU A 469 6.14 -1.82 29.07
N VAL A 470 6.63 -3.07 28.89
CA VAL A 470 6.38 -3.90 27.72
C VAL A 470 5.61 -5.19 28.07
N GLY A 471 4.60 -5.52 27.28
CA GLY A 471 3.90 -6.80 27.29
C GLY A 471 3.90 -7.45 25.91
N ILE A 472 3.88 -8.78 25.84
CA ILE A 472 3.77 -9.52 24.58
C ILE A 472 2.58 -10.46 24.66
N MET A 473 1.62 -10.28 23.76
CA MET A 473 0.52 -11.22 23.57
C MET A 473 1.02 -12.48 22.84
N HIS A 474 0.61 -13.62 23.37
CA HIS A 474 0.92 -14.95 22.87
C HIS A 474 -0.37 -15.74 22.66
N ASP A 475 -0.32 -16.73 21.76
CA ASP A 475 -1.36 -17.76 21.60
C ASP A 475 -2.79 -17.21 21.55
N THR A 476 -3.08 -16.31 20.61
CA THR A 476 -4.44 -15.82 20.37
C THR A 476 -5.15 -16.74 19.38
N ALA A 477 -6.24 -17.37 19.81
CA ALA A 477 -7.00 -18.35 19.06
C ALA A 477 -8.49 -18.07 19.19
N VAL A 478 -9.22 -18.09 18.06
CA VAL A 478 -10.68 -17.94 18.03
C VAL A 478 -11.20 -18.91 17.00
N VAL A 479 -12.30 -19.59 17.31
CA VAL A 479 -12.96 -20.51 16.38
C VAL A 479 -13.13 -19.80 15.03
N PRO A 480 -12.59 -20.34 13.92
CA PRO A 480 -12.52 -19.60 12.64
C PRO A 480 -13.87 -19.06 12.15
N ALA A 481 -14.95 -19.80 12.35
CA ALA A 481 -16.30 -19.38 11.98
C ALA A 481 -16.85 -18.21 12.82
N LEU A 482 -16.23 -17.94 13.97
CA LEU A 482 -16.55 -16.82 14.85
C LEU A 482 -15.53 -15.69 14.74
N ALA A 483 -14.52 -15.80 13.88
CA ALA A 483 -13.50 -14.75 13.70
C ALA A 483 -14.09 -13.43 13.16
N SER A 484 -15.21 -13.50 12.45
CA SER A 484 -15.98 -12.33 11.97
C SER A 484 -16.98 -11.78 13.01
N SER A 485 -17.14 -12.45 14.15
CA SER A 485 -17.97 -11.97 15.26
C SER A 485 -17.18 -11.04 16.19
N SER A 486 -17.83 -10.49 17.23
CA SER A 486 -17.12 -9.67 18.24
C SER A 486 -16.15 -10.48 19.10
N VAL A 487 -16.24 -11.81 19.13
CA VAL A 487 -15.46 -12.69 20.04
C VAL A 487 -13.97 -12.38 20.03
N ALA A 488 -13.38 -12.24 18.84
CA ALA A 488 -11.95 -11.98 18.71
C ALA A 488 -11.56 -10.60 19.27
N SER A 489 -12.35 -9.58 18.94
CA SER A 489 -12.13 -8.22 19.45
C SER A 489 -12.37 -8.13 20.96
N ASP A 490 -13.38 -8.83 21.48
CA ASP A 490 -13.72 -8.84 22.92
C ASP A 490 -12.59 -9.50 23.74
N VAL A 491 -12.03 -10.62 23.26
CA VAL A 491 -10.89 -11.29 23.92
C VAL A 491 -9.62 -10.45 23.87
N ILE A 492 -9.30 -9.84 22.72
CA ILE A 492 -8.10 -9.01 22.57
C ILE A 492 -8.22 -7.74 23.44
N ALA A 493 -9.39 -7.07 23.39
CA ALA A 493 -9.64 -5.87 24.17
C ALA A 493 -9.53 -6.12 25.67
N GLU A 494 -10.00 -7.27 26.17
CA GLU A 494 -9.89 -7.61 27.59
C GLU A 494 -8.43 -7.78 28.03
N VAL A 495 -7.60 -8.47 27.24
CA VAL A 495 -6.18 -8.62 27.54
C VAL A 495 -5.48 -7.27 27.53
N VAL A 496 -5.73 -6.44 26.52
CA VAL A 496 -5.18 -5.08 26.41
C VAL A 496 -5.61 -4.20 27.59
N ASN A 497 -6.90 -4.17 27.91
CA ASN A 497 -7.43 -3.40 29.03
C ASN A 497 -6.80 -3.83 30.37
N THR A 498 -6.60 -5.13 30.57
CA THR A 498 -5.96 -5.64 31.79
C THR A 498 -4.50 -5.21 31.86
N LEU A 499 -3.73 -5.40 30.78
CA LEU A 499 -2.31 -5.00 30.73
C LEU A 499 -2.14 -3.49 30.96
N THR A 500 -2.99 -2.68 30.34
CA THR A 500 -2.92 -1.21 30.42
C THR A 500 -3.42 -0.66 31.75
N HIS A 501 -4.57 -1.12 32.25
CA HIS A 501 -5.21 -0.52 33.41
C HIS A 501 -4.83 -1.17 34.74
N GLU A 502 -4.57 -2.48 34.76
CA GLU A 502 -4.20 -3.17 36.00
C GLU A 502 -2.68 -3.24 36.19
N TYR A 503 -1.92 -3.35 35.10
CA TYR A 503 -0.47 -3.54 35.14
C TYR A 503 0.35 -2.33 34.64
N ASP A 504 -0.30 -1.25 34.18
CA ASP A 504 0.34 -0.01 33.70
C ASP A 504 1.36 -0.24 32.57
N ILE A 505 1.05 -1.20 31.69
CA ILE A 505 1.88 -1.55 30.53
C ILE A 505 1.47 -0.68 29.34
N SER A 506 2.42 0.08 28.80
CA SER A 506 2.20 1.07 27.74
C SER A 506 2.76 0.67 26.38
N ASP A 507 3.35 -0.52 26.25
CA ASP A 507 3.88 -1.02 24.99
C ASP A 507 3.52 -2.50 24.86
N ILE A 508 2.63 -2.84 23.94
CA ILE A 508 2.10 -4.21 23.80
C ILE A 508 2.40 -4.71 22.41
N GLY A 509 3.24 -5.75 22.33
CA GLY A 509 3.57 -6.45 21.11
C GLY A 509 2.70 -7.69 20.88
N VAL A 510 2.47 -8.08 19.63
CA VAL A 510 1.98 -9.41 19.28
C VAL A 510 2.69 -9.96 18.04
N ALA A 511 3.13 -11.21 18.12
CA ALA A 511 3.76 -11.92 17.01
C ALA A 511 2.71 -12.72 16.25
N VAL A 512 2.12 -12.12 15.22
CA VAL A 512 1.09 -12.73 14.37
C VAL A 512 1.53 -12.59 12.92
N ALA A 513 1.35 -13.64 12.11
CA ALA A 513 1.68 -13.56 10.69
C ALA A 513 0.75 -12.55 9.96
N GLU A 514 1.26 -11.81 8.98
CA GLU A 514 0.52 -10.77 8.22
C GLU A 514 -0.81 -11.28 7.60
N HIS A 515 -0.96 -12.60 7.43
CA HIS A 515 -2.14 -13.25 6.84
C HIS A 515 -3.01 -13.99 7.87
N HIS A 516 -2.82 -13.74 9.16
CA HIS A 516 -3.60 -14.41 10.20
C HIS A 516 -5.05 -13.92 10.22
N ILE A 517 -5.99 -14.84 10.39
CA ILE A 517 -7.44 -14.56 10.36
C ILE A 517 -7.89 -13.51 11.41
N LEU A 518 -7.11 -13.32 12.47
CA LEU A 518 -7.40 -12.37 13.56
C LEU A 518 -6.85 -10.96 13.31
N TYR A 519 -6.20 -10.70 12.18
CA TYR A 519 -5.65 -9.38 11.84
C TYR A 519 -6.67 -8.23 11.97
N PRO A 520 -7.92 -8.34 11.47
CA PRO A 520 -8.91 -7.28 11.62
C PRO A 520 -9.21 -6.94 13.09
N SER A 521 -9.24 -7.95 13.96
CA SER A 521 -9.53 -7.80 15.39
C SER A 521 -8.37 -7.15 16.14
N PHE A 522 -7.11 -7.47 15.81
CA PHE A 522 -5.95 -6.76 16.35
C PHE A 522 -5.95 -5.30 15.93
N LYS A 523 -6.24 -5.01 14.65
CA LYS A 523 -6.34 -3.63 14.16
C LYS A 523 -7.47 -2.83 14.82
N ALA A 524 -8.63 -3.46 15.06
CA ALA A 524 -9.73 -2.85 15.81
C ALA A 524 -9.32 -2.48 17.24
N CYS A 525 -8.35 -3.19 17.81
CA CYS A 525 -7.75 -2.93 19.12
C CYS A 525 -6.49 -2.05 19.04
N LEU A 526 -6.34 -1.25 17.98
CA LEU A 526 -5.25 -0.26 17.80
C LEU A 526 -3.84 -0.84 17.66
N PHE A 527 -3.70 -2.12 17.32
CA PHE A 527 -2.41 -2.66 16.88
C PHE A 527 -2.13 -2.22 15.43
N ASP A 528 -0.89 -1.82 15.17
CA ASP A 528 -0.38 -1.54 13.82
C ASP A 528 0.93 -2.29 13.59
N LEU A 529 1.32 -2.43 12.33
CA LEU A 529 2.58 -3.10 11.96
C LEU A 529 3.77 -2.19 12.30
N ASP A 530 4.77 -2.76 12.97
CA ASP A 530 6.07 -2.12 13.14
C ASP A 530 7.06 -2.47 12.00
N GLU A 531 8.28 -1.92 12.07
CA GLU A 531 9.31 -2.13 11.05
C GLU A 531 9.83 -3.58 11.01
N GLU A 532 9.58 -4.39 12.04
CA GLU A 532 9.97 -5.80 12.13
C GLU A 532 8.83 -6.77 11.75
N GLU A 533 7.73 -6.26 11.19
CA GLU A 533 6.52 -7.02 10.87
C GLU A 533 5.87 -7.67 12.11
N THR A 534 6.14 -7.12 13.30
CA THR A 534 5.41 -7.44 14.53
C THR A 534 4.36 -6.37 14.79
N PHE A 535 3.29 -6.74 15.48
CA PHE A 535 2.22 -5.80 15.80
C PHE A 535 2.58 -5.10 17.10
N VAL A 536 2.60 -3.76 17.09
CA VAL A 536 2.82 -2.98 18.31
C VAL A 536 1.63 -2.05 18.51
N MET A 537 1.06 -2.08 19.71
CA MET A 537 0.03 -1.13 20.11
C MET A 537 0.67 0.24 20.35
N ARG A 538 0.35 1.22 19.50
CA ARG A 538 0.84 2.59 19.66
C ARG A 538 -0.14 3.43 20.47
N PHE A 539 0.29 3.90 21.64
CA PHE A 539 -0.43 4.93 22.37
C PHE A 539 -0.11 6.29 21.75
N ASP A 540 -1.11 6.94 21.18
CA ASP A 540 -1.01 8.35 20.79
C ASP A 540 -0.87 9.19 22.06
N GLU A 541 0.19 9.99 22.20
CA GLU A 541 0.47 10.88 23.35
C GLU A 541 -0.55 12.04 23.53
N LYS A 542 -1.78 11.88 23.04
CA LYS A 542 -2.81 12.93 23.03
C LYS A 542 -4.06 12.65 23.87
N ASN A 543 -4.05 11.64 24.74
CA ASN A 543 -5.05 11.50 25.80
C ASN A 543 -4.41 11.43 27.18
#